data_AF-A0A1Y1N246-F1
#
_entry.id   AF-A0A1Y1N246-F1
#
_cell.length_a   1.000
_cell.length_b   1.000
_cell.length_c   1.000
_cell.angle_alpha   90.00
_cell.angle_beta   90.00
_cell.angle_gamma   90.00
#
_symmetry.space_group_name_H-M   'P 1'
#
loop_
_entity.id
_entity.type
_entity.pdbx_description
1 polymer ?
#
loop_
_entity_poly.entity_id
_entity_poly.type
_entity_poly.pdbx_seq_one_letter_code
_entity_poly.pdbx_strand_id
1 'polypeptide(L)'
;EDPDSGMNGKVTYSISHQEPEDVKRYFGINPSTGVIHTLLPIDRETIDTFKLTVVATDQAQSVNSRLSADKLVTVIVEDINDNAPVFVSMNSAVLPPHQSQASFGRAGTFVMNVFARDLDSSTNGLVTYDLVSGNGELFKIHRSTGALTLKKPITNIEPRYQLAIKATDEAVQSERKSADAYITIIATSEFLKGPNFDSASFSGSVYENEPPGTSILTVSAKYGSDDVEYYVTNVTGAGVQVDRLFDIDTKLGVLSTAAELDREVGIDMYEIEVHAIVLGGHPKTSKTKVQITVLDKN
;
A
#
# COMPACT_ATOMS: atom_id res chain seq x y z
N GLU A 1 19.60 7.52 -45.90
CA GLU A 1 20.21 8.72 -46.47
C GLU A 1 19.41 9.11 -47.70
N ASP A 2 19.02 10.38 -47.80
CA ASP A 2 18.31 10.94 -48.96
C ASP A 2 19.34 11.28 -50.05
N PRO A 3 19.18 10.87 -51.34
CA PRO A 3 20.19 11.07 -52.38
C PRO A 3 20.30 12.49 -52.95
N ASP A 4 19.65 13.49 -52.35
CA ASP A 4 19.54 14.82 -52.95
C ASP A 4 20.53 15.85 -52.35
N SER A 5 21.30 16.52 -53.22
CA SER A 5 22.27 17.56 -52.85
C SER A 5 21.62 18.96 -52.81
N GLY A 6 21.96 19.77 -51.79
CA GLY A 6 21.52 21.17 -51.66
C GLY A 6 20.42 21.40 -50.61
N MET A 7 19.58 22.42 -50.79
CA MET A 7 18.45 22.70 -49.87
C MET A 7 17.43 21.55 -49.80
N ASN A 8 17.35 20.71 -50.83
CA ASN A 8 16.48 19.53 -50.86
C ASN A 8 16.95 18.40 -49.94
N GLY A 9 18.22 18.36 -49.55
CA GLY A 9 18.74 17.44 -48.53
C GLY A 9 18.62 17.96 -47.09
N LYS A 10 18.07 19.17 -46.88
CA LYS A 10 17.80 19.71 -45.55
C LYS A 10 16.44 19.25 -45.07
N VAL A 11 16.44 18.47 -44.00
CA VAL A 11 15.25 17.94 -43.35
C VAL A 11 14.98 18.74 -42.08
N THR A 12 13.71 19.05 -41.83
CA THR A 12 13.25 19.56 -40.54
C THR A 12 12.46 18.51 -39.79
N TYR A 13 12.69 18.44 -38.48
CA TYR A 13 12.04 17.46 -37.60
C TYR A 13 10.98 18.12 -36.72
N SER A 14 9.88 17.41 -36.50
CA SER A 14 8.83 17.80 -35.55
C SER A 14 8.21 16.56 -34.91
N ILE A 15 7.66 16.70 -33.70
CA ILE A 15 6.80 15.67 -33.10
C ILE A 15 5.36 16.10 -33.38
N SER A 16 4.63 15.29 -34.16
CA SER A 16 3.23 15.54 -34.54
C SER A 16 2.24 15.00 -33.52
N HIS A 17 2.59 13.92 -32.83
CA HIS A 17 1.73 13.28 -31.82
C HIS A 17 2.57 12.66 -30.68
N GLN A 18 2.01 12.64 -29.48
CA GLN A 18 2.57 12.03 -28.28
C GLN A 18 1.47 11.23 -27.59
N GLU A 19 1.69 9.95 -27.34
CA GLU A 19 0.87 9.11 -26.47
C GLU A 19 1.59 8.88 -25.13
N PRO A 20 0.88 8.86 -23.98
CA PRO A 20 -0.55 9.15 -23.84
C PRO A 20 -0.90 10.60 -24.22
N GLU A 21 -2.10 10.78 -24.76
CA GLU A 21 -2.63 12.08 -25.19
C GLU A 21 -3.04 12.87 -23.93
N ASP A 22 -2.04 13.37 -23.22
CA ASP A 22 -2.20 14.18 -22.02
C ASP A 22 -2.31 15.68 -22.41
N VAL A 23 -2.84 16.51 -21.51
CA VAL A 23 -2.95 17.97 -21.70
C VAL A 23 -1.55 18.61 -21.85
N LYS A 24 -0.49 17.90 -21.42
CA LYS A 24 0.88 18.38 -21.38
C LYS A 24 1.78 17.68 -22.41
N ARG A 25 2.64 18.48 -23.05
CA ARG A 25 3.69 17.99 -23.95
C ARG A 25 4.99 17.79 -23.17
N TYR A 26 5.44 16.55 -23.02
CA TYR A 26 6.65 16.20 -22.26
C TYR A 26 7.92 16.27 -23.11
N PHE A 27 7.81 16.15 -24.43
CA PHE A 27 8.96 16.09 -25.34
C PHE A 27 8.95 17.18 -26.42
N GLY A 28 10.13 17.77 -26.59
CA GLY A 28 10.49 18.64 -27.70
C GLY A 28 11.46 17.94 -28.64
N ILE A 29 11.53 18.40 -29.89
CA ILE A 29 12.54 17.95 -30.85
C ILE A 29 13.19 19.17 -31.48
N ASN A 30 14.52 19.15 -31.55
CA ASN A 30 15.25 20.20 -32.22
C ASN A 30 15.04 20.07 -33.74
N PRO A 31 14.52 21.11 -34.42
CA PRO A 31 14.08 20.99 -35.80
C PRO A 31 15.22 20.81 -36.80
N SER A 32 16.46 21.20 -36.47
CA SER A 32 17.61 21.06 -37.37
C SER A 32 18.45 19.81 -37.12
N THR A 33 18.47 19.32 -35.88
CA THR A 33 19.33 18.18 -35.49
C THR A 33 18.54 16.89 -35.24
N GLY A 34 17.23 16.98 -35.03
CA GLY A 34 16.39 15.83 -34.67
C GLY A 34 16.55 15.36 -33.22
N VAL A 35 17.33 16.06 -32.39
CA VAL A 35 17.52 15.70 -30.97
C VAL A 35 16.23 15.89 -30.19
N ILE A 36 15.69 14.80 -29.67
CA ILE A 36 14.55 14.79 -28.74
C ILE A 36 15.06 15.12 -27.34
N HIS A 37 14.34 15.98 -26.63
CA HIS A 37 14.67 16.40 -25.26
C HIS A 37 13.39 16.57 -24.45
N THR A 38 13.51 16.46 -23.12
CA THR A 38 12.40 16.67 -22.21
C THR A 38 12.10 18.16 -22.05
N LEU A 39 10.82 18.49 -21.91
CA LEU A 39 10.30 19.83 -21.64
C LEU A 39 9.81 19.97 -20.20
N LEU A 40 9.39 18.85 -19.60
CA LEU A 40 8.84 18.76 -18.26
C LEU A 40 9.50 17.59 -17.51
N PRO A 41 9.51 17.63 -16.16
CA PRO A 41 9.81 16.45 -15.37
C PRO A 41 8.89 15.29 -15.74
N ILE A 42 9.43 14.07 -15.70
CA ILE A 42 8.70 12.85 -15.99
C ILE A 42 8.79 11.99 -14.72
N ASP A 43 7.63 11.50 -14.31
CA ASP A 43 7.47 10.60 -13.18
C ASP A 43 7.09 9.22 -13.72
N ARG A 44 7.92 8.21 -13.45
CA ARG A 44 7.76 6.88 -14.05
C ARG A 44 6.55 6.16 -13.48
N GLU A 45 6.24 6.42 -12.22
CA GLU A 45 5.10 5.89 -11.47
C GLU A 45 3.77 6.36 -12.07
N THR A 46 3.75 7.53 -12.69
CA THR A 46 2.59 8.05 -13.41
C THR A 46 2.55 7.54 -14.87
N ILE A 47 3.65 7.68 -15.63
CA ILE A 47 3.74 7.24 -17.03
C ILE A 47 5.13 6.65 -17.32
N ASP A 48 5.19 5.35 -17.61
CA ASP A 48 6.46 4.64 -17.85
C ASP A 48 6.91 4.62 -19.31
N THR A 49 6.01 4.96 -20.25
CA THR A 49 6.25 4.80 -21.68
C THR A 49 5.54 5.90 -22.48
N PHE A 50 6.27 6.51 -23.41
CA PHE A 50 5.72 7.43 -24.39
C PHE A 50 5.92 6.93 -25.80
N LYS A 51 4.95 7.20 -26.68
CA LYS A 51 5.10 6.99 -28.12
C LYS A 51 5.01 8.31 -28.84
N LEU A 52 6.05 8.65 -29.57
CA LEU A 52 6.17 9.91 -30.31
C LEU A 52 6.07 9.64 -31.80
N THR A 53 5.12 10.27 -32.47
CA THR A 53 5.10 10.30 -33.94
C THR A 53 5.97 11.45 -34.39
N VAL A 54 7.17 11.14 -34.87
CA VAL A 54 8.15 12.11 -35.37
C VAL A 54 7.97 12.24 -36.88
N VAL A 55 7.82 13.47 -37.35
CA VAL A 55 7.71 13.79 -38.78
C VAL A 55 8.98 14.49 -39.24
N ALA A 56 9.59 13.93 -40.27
CA ALA A 56 10.67 14.53 -41.03
C ALA A 56 10.09 15.12 -42.31
N THR A 57 10.39 16.38 -42.61
CA THR A 57 9.91 17.08 -43.81
C THR A 57 11.07 17.71 -44.55
N ASP A 58 11.16 17.52 -45.86
CA ASP A 58 12.16 18.20 -46.66
C ASP A 58 11.92 19.73 -46.71
N GLN A 59 12.93 20.47 -47.15
CA GLN A 59 12.86 21.92 -47.30
C GLN A 59 12.80 22.34 -48.78
N ALA A 60 12.01 21.65 -49.60
CA ALA A 60 11.73 22.08 -50.96
C ALA A 60 11.24 23.55 -51.00
N GLN A 61 11.67 24.28 -52.04
CA GLN A 61 11.45 25.72 -52.18
C GLN A 61 9.96 26.09 -52.30
N SER A 62 9.18 25.21 -52.93
CA SER A 62 7.71 25.28 -52.94
C SER A 62 7.15 24.45 -51.80
N VAL A 63 6.33 25.05 -50.93
CA VAL A 63 5.68 24.35 -49.80
C VAL A 63 4.83 23.17 -50.30
N ASN A 64 4.18 23.31 -51.47
CA ASN A 64 3.34 22.28 -52.07
C ASN A 64 4.12 21.07 -52.62
N SER A 65 5.45 21.18 -52.68
CA SER A 65 6.33 20.14 -53.20
C SER A 65 7.11 19.43 -52.09
N ARG A 66 6.89 19.79 -50.82
CA ARG A 66 7.58 19.18 -49.69
C ARG A 66 7.03 17.78 -49.42
N LEU A 67 7.94 16.83 -49.27
CA LEU A 67 7.63 15.48 -48.84
C LEU A 67 7.87 15.33 -47.34
N SER A 68 7.02 14.53 -46.70
CA SER A 68 7.15 14.19 -45.29
C SER A 68 7.05 12.69 -45.08
N ALA A 69 7.84 12.18 -44.13
CA ALA A 69 7.73 10.82 -43.62
C ALA A 69 7.59 10.86 -42.10
N ASP A 70 6.75 10.00 -41.56
CA ASP A 70 6.55 9.82 -40.14
C ASP A 70 7.19 8.54 -39.62
N LYS A 71 7.63 8.57 -38.36
CA LYS A 71 8.18 7.41 -37.67
C LYS A 71 7.76 7.42 -36.21
N LEU A 72 7.33 6.26 -35.73
CA LEU A 72 7.06 6.05 -34.32
C LEU A 72 8.36 5.85 -33.54
N VAL A 73 8.57 6.65 -32.51
CA VAL A 73 9.67 6.55 -31.55
C VAL A 73 9.08 6.21 -30.19
N THR A 74 9.48 5.08 -29.61
CA THR A 74 9.09 4.70 -28.26
C THR A 74 10.15 5.18 -27.27
N VAL A 75 9.74 5.98 -26.29
CA VAL A 75 10.57 6.40 -25.16
C VAL A 75 10.16 5.58 -23.96
N ILE A 76 11.09 4.83 -23.39
CA ILE A 76 10.90 4.07 -22.15
C ILE A 76 11.54 4.88 -21.02
N VAL A 77 10.77 5.18 -19.98
CA VAL A 77 11.25 5.93 -18.82
C VAL A 77 11.93 4.95 -17.87
N GLU A 78 13.19 5.24 -17.54
CA GLU A 78 13.91 4.45 -16.54
C GLU A 78 13.50 4.85 -15.13
N ASP A 79 13.51 3.85 -14.26
CA ASP A 79 13.11 3.97 -12.87
C ASP A 79 14.20 4.59 -12.01
N ILE A 80 13.81 5.46 -11.09
CA ILE A 80 14.64 5.96 -10.01
C ILE A 80 14.04 5.48 -8.69
N ASN A 81 14.89 5.17 -7.70
CA ASN A 81 14.39 4.78 -6.38
C ASN A 81 13.96 6.03 -5.61
N ASP A 82 12.74 6.50 -5.81
CA ASP A 82 12.21 7.70 -5.16
C ASP A 82 11.00 7.43 -4.26
N ASN A 83 10.42 6.23 -4.29
CA ASN A 83 9.38 5.79 -3.36
C ASN A 83 9.95 4.92 -2.24
N ALA A 84 9.27 4.93 -1.10
CA ALA A 84 9.63 4.08 0.04
C ALA A 84 8.51 3.06 0.26
N PRO A 85 8.80 1.87 0.82
CA PRO A 85 7.77 0.88 1.05
C PRO A 85 6.69 1.39 2.02
N VAL A 86 5.43 1.12 1.73
CA VAL A 86 4.27 1.49 2.56
C VAL A 86 3.54 0.23 3.04
N PHE A 87 3.41 0.05 4.36
CA PHE A 87 2.68 -1.08 4.93
C PHE A 87 1.19 -0.99 4.65
N VAL A 88 0.63 -2.05 4.08
CA VAL A 88 -0.80 -2.18 3.76
C VAL A 88 -1.48 -3.33 4.51
N SER A 89 -0.71 -4.21 5.17
CA SER A 89 -1.26 -5.22 6.08
C SER A 89 -1.84 -4.60 7.35
N MET A 90 -2.70 -5.34 8.06
CA MET A 90 -3.17 -4.95 9.39
C MET A 90 -1.98 -4.69 10.34
N ASN A 91 -2.14 -3.73 11.24
CA ASN A 91 -1.16 -3.43 12.29
C ASN A 91 -1.40 -4.24 13.58
N SER A 92 -2.37 -5.15 13.56
CA SER A 92 -2.61 -6.07 14.67
C SER A 92 -3.11 -7.44 14.18
N ALA A 93 -2.83 -8.47 14.97
CA ALA A 93 -3.29 -9.83 14.70
C ALA A 93 -3.50 -10.61 15.99
N VAL A 94 -4.33 -11.65 15.92
CA VAL A 94 -4.56 -12.56 17.05
C VAL A 94 -3.64 -13.76 16.95
N LEU A 95 -3.03 -14.16 18.06
CA LEU A 95 -2.33 -15.44 18.14
C LEU A 95 -3.32 -16.58 17.93
N PRO A 96 -3.04 -17.52 17.01
CA PRO A 96 -3.88 -18.69 16.87
C PRO A 96 -3.95 -19.45 18.20
N PRO A 97 -5.15 -19.74 18.72
CA PRO A 97 -5.30 -20.51 19.94
C PRO A 97 -4.67 -21.89 19.74
N HIS A 98 -4.00 -22.40 20.78
CA HIS A 98 -3.51 -23.77 20.79
C HIS A 98 -4.35 -24.59 21.76
N GLN A 99 -4.53 -25.88 21.43
CA GLN A 99 -5.44 -26.78 22.14
C GLN A 99 -5.07 -27.02 23.62
N SER A 100 -3.92 -26.54 24.09
CA SER A 100 -3.49 -26.63 25.49
C SER A 100 -3.66 -25.29 26.21
N GLN A 101 -4.25 -25.31 27.42
CA GLN A 101 -4.44 -24.12 28.26
C GLN A 101 -3.14 -23.44 28.71
N ALA A 102 -1.98 -24.08 28.52
CA ALA A 102 -0.70 -23.66 29.09
C ALA A 102 0.27 -23.02 28.09
N SER A 103 -0.04 -22.98 26.79
CA SER A 103 0.87 -22.41 25.79
C SER A 103 0.18 -21.99 24.49
N PHE A 104 0.65 -20.92 23.86
CA PHE A 104 0.25 -20.56 22.49
C PHE A 104 1.20 -21.15 21.45
N GLY A 105 0.58 -21.76 20.43
CA GLY A 105 1.21 -22.31 19.24
C GLY A 105 2.35 -23.30 19.48
N ARG A 106 3.10 -23.53 18.41
CA ARG A 106 4.36 -24.27 18.38
C ARG A 106 5.36 -23.53 17.50
N ALA A 107 6.61 -23.99 17.50
CA ALA A 107 7.59 -23.49 16.52
C ALA A 107 7.03 -23.63 15.09
N GLY A 108 7.07 -22.54 14.33
CA GLY A 108 6.53 -22.45 12.98
C GLY A 108 5.04 -22.14 12.88
N THR A 109 4.31 -21.94 13.98
CA THR A 109 2.92 -21.46 13.93
C THR A 109 2.87 -20.10 13.21
N PHE A 110 2.07 -20.02 12.15
CA PHE A 110 1.80 -18.80 11.41
C PHE A 110 0.92 -17.86 12.21
N VAL A 111 1.25 -16.57 12.22
CA VAL A 111 0.51 -15.53 12.94
C VAL A 111 -0.21 -14.62 11.94
N MET A 112 0.53 -13.99 11.04
CA MET A 112 -0.02 -13.15 9.97
C MET A 112 0.99 -12.99 8.83
N ASN A 113 0.53 -12.45 7.71
CA ASN A 113 1.42 -11.95 6.67
C ASN A 113 1.56 -10.44 6.80
N VAL A 114 2.79 -9.98 6.99
CA VAL A 114 3.13 -8.55 6.94
C VAL A 114 3.37 -8.18 5.49
N PHE A 115 2.81 -7.08 5.05
CA PHE A 115 2.91 -6.69 3.65
C PHE A 115 3.04 -5.18 3.51
N ALA A 116 4.06 -4.77 2.75
CA ALA A 116 4.30 -3.41 2.30
C ALA A 116 4.49 -3.39 0.78
N ARG A 117 4.03 -2.31 0.15
CA ARG A 117 4.15 -2.08 -1.29
C ARG A 117 5.09 -0.92 -1.53
N ASP A 118 5.92 -1.05 -2.55
CA ASP A 118 6.71 0.03 -3.10
C ASP A 118 6.28 0.24 -4.55
N LEU A 119 6.17 1.50 -4.98
CA LEU A 119 5.64 1.86 -6.30
C LEU A 119 6.73 1.84 -7.38
N ASP A 120 8.00 1.84 -6.95
CA ASP A 120 9.15 1.74 -7.84
C ASP A 120 9.17 0.35 -8.52
N SER A 121 9.92 0.22 -9.61
CA SER A 121 9.98 -1.00 -10.40
C SER A 121 11.21 -1.87 -10.08
N SER A 122 11.15 -3.15 -10.45
CA SER A 122 12.26 -4.09 -10.30
C SER A 122 12.79 -4.14 -8.84
N THR A 123 14.10 -4.01 -8.64
CA THR A 123 14.75 -4.06 -7.32
C THR A 123 14.44 -2.85 -6.44
N ASN A 124 14.15 -1.70 -7.05
CA ASN A 124 13.73 -0.49 -6.33
C ASN A 124 12.34 -0.71 -5.71
N GLY A 125 11.47 -1.45 -6.39
CA GLY A 125 10.18 -1.89 -5.84
C GLY A 125 10.22 -3.14 -4.94
N LEU A 126 11.36 -3.83 -4.84
CA LEU A 126 11.43 -5.15 -4.20
C LEU A 126 11.59 -5.03 -2.69
N VAL A 127 10.49 -5.24 -1.97
CA VAL A 127 10.47 -5.09 -0.50
C VAL A 127 10.98 -6.33 0.23
N THR A 128 11.84 -6.11 1.23
CA THR A 128 12.20 -7.11 2.24
C THR A 128 11.90 -6.63 3.66
N TYR A 129 11.73 -7.59 4.57
CA TYR A 129 11.25 -7.36 5.93
C TYR A 129 12.24 -7.84 6.99
N ASP A 130 12.41 -7.04 8.04
CA ASP A 130 13.19 -7.38 9.22
C ASP A 130 12.41 -7.09 10.51
N LEU A 131 12.52 -7.99 11.48
CA LEU A 131 12.01 -7.77 12.84
C LEU A 131 13.10 -7.04 13.64
N VAL A 132 12.91 -5.73 13.85
CA VAL A 132 13.89 -4.85 14.49
C VAL A 132 13.90 -5.03 16.01
N SER A 133 12.72 -5.10 16.62
CA SER A 133 12.59 -5.29 18.07
C SER A 133 11.19 -5.81 18.47
N GLY A 134 11.02 -6.10 19.76
CA GLY A 134 9.77 -6.62 20.31
C GLY A 134 9.74 -8.14 20.29
N ASN A 135 10.36 -8.79 21.28
CA ASN A 135 10.28 -10.25 21.48
C ASN A 135 10.84 -11.10 20.32
N GLY A 136 12.01 -10.72 19.80
CA GLY A 136 12.70 -11.46 18.72
C GLY A 136 13.08 -12.90 19.08
N GLU A 137 12.99 -13.30 20.35
CA GLU A 137 13.13 -14.68 20.81
C GLU A 137 11.85 -15.52 20.66
N LEU A 138 10.69 -14.88 20.55
CA LEU A 138 9.38 -15.52 20.34
C LEU A 138 8.95 -15.50 18.88
N PHE A 139 9.23 -14.42 18.16
CA PHE A 139 8.75 -14.21 16.80
C PHE A 139 9.88 -14.21 15.77
N LYS A 140 9.57 -14.62 14.54
CA LYS A 140 10.41 -14.41 13.36
C LYS A 140 9.57 -14.01 12.16
N ILE A 141 10.10 -13.13 11.33
CA ILE A 141 9.51 -12.76 10.05
C ILE A 141 10.35 -13.36 8.91
N HIS A 142 9.70 -13.86 7.88
CA HIS A 142 10.38 -14.31 6.68
C HIS A 142 10.73 -13.11 5.78
N ARG A 143 12.02 -12.92 5.49
CA ARG A 143 12.55 -11.70 4.84
C ARG A 143 11.85 -11.32 3.53
N SER A 144 11.52 -12.28 2.67
CA SER A 144 10.93 -11.98 1.35
C SER A 144 9.41 -12.14 1.26
N THR A 145 8.78 -12.85 2.21
CA THR A 145 7.34 -13.13 2.13
C THR A 145 6.53 -12.35 3.15
N GLY A 146 7.20 -11.82 4.18
CA GLY A 146 6.53 -11.14 5.29
C GLY A 146 5.82 -12.08 6.26
N ALA A 147 5.96 -13.41 6.10
CA ALA A 147 5.30 -14.38 6.96
C ALA A 147 5.84 -14.30 8.40
N LEU A 148 5.01 -13.82 9.33
CA LEU A 148 5.31 -13.75 10.74
C LEU A 148 4.92 -15.07 11.42
N THR A 149 5.87 -15.71 12.08
CA THR A 149 5.70 -17.02 12.71
C THR A 149 6.33 -17.08 14.11
N LEU A 150 5.88 -18.03 14.92
CA LEU A 150 6.49 -18.31 16.22
C LEU A 150 7.80 -19.11 16.08
N LYS A 151 8.82 -18.74 16.85
CA LYS A 151 10.07 -19.51 17.01
C LYS A 151 9.90 -20.68 17.97
N LYS A 152 9.05 -20.53 18.98
CA LYS A 152 8.79 -21.50 20.05
C LYS A 152 7.39 -21.31 20.63
N PRO A 153 6.83 -22.31 21.35
CA PRO A 153 5.61 -22.12 22.12
C PRO A 153 5.76 -20.97 23.13
N ILE A 154 4.71 -20.18 23.31
CA ILE A 154 4.67 -19.11 24.32
C ILE A 154 4.01 -19.65 25.57
N THR A 155 4.75 -19.78 26.68
CA THR A 155 4.23 -20.28 27.97
C THR A 155 3.91 -19.17 28.95
N ASN A 156 4.68 -18.07 28.94
CA ASN A 156 4.42 -16.90 29.76
C ASN A 156 3.62 -15.91 28.92
N ILE A 157 2.30 -16.05 29.00
CA ILE A 157 1.38 -15.39 28.07
C ILE A 157 1.07 -13.98 28.58
N GLU A 158 1.52 -12.98 27.83
CA GLU A 158 1.11 -11.59 27.98
C GLU A 158 -0.14 -11.29 27.13
N PRO A 159 -1.00 -10.32 27.53
CA PRO A 159 -2.18 -9.94 26.75
C PRO A 159 -1.86 -9.44 25.33
N ARG A 160 -0.72 -8.77 25.16
CA ARG A 160 -0.24 -8.32 23.85
C ARG A 160 1.28 -8.29 23.77
N TYR A 161 1.79 -8.47 22.56
CA TYR A 161 3.20 -8.28 22.20
C TYR A 161 3.30 -7.21 21.13
N GLN A 162 4.23 -6.27 21.27
CA GLN A 162 4.44 -5.21 20.28
C GLN A 162 5.74 -5.49 19.54
N LEU A 163 5.65 -5.60 18.22
CA LEU A 163 6.76 -5.92 17.32
C LEU A 163 7.08 -4.70 16.47
N ALA A 164 8.35 -4.29 16.39
CA ALA A 164 8.80 -3.28 15.43
C ALA A 164 9.35 -3.97 14.19
N ILE A 165 8.74 -3.70 13.04
CA ILE A 165 9.10 -4.31 11.75
C ILE A 165 9.52 -3.22 10.79
N LYS A 166 10.61 -3.48 10.08
CA LYS A 166 11.14 -2.60 9.04
C LYS A 166 10.95 -3.24 7.67
N ALA A 167 10.40 -2.49 6.74
CA ALA A 167 10.35 -2.81 5.32
C ALA A 167 11.39 -1.96 4.58
N THR A 168 12.21 -2.56 3.72
CA THR A 168 13.25 -1.85 2.95
C THR A 168 13.22 -2.36 1.51
N ASP A 169 13.31 -1.47 0.53
CA ASP A 169 13.54 -1.85 -0.88
C ASP A 169 14.88 -2.59 -1.06
N GLU A 170 15.16 -3.14 -2.23
CA GLU A 170 16.47 -3.75 -2.55
C GLU A 170 17.21 -2.94 -3.62
N ALA A 171 17.08 -1.60 -3.57
CA ALA A 171 17.76 -0.71 -4.50
C ALA A 171 19.28 -0.94 -4.52
N VAL A 172 19.85 -1.06 -5.72
CA VAL A 172 21.28 -1.38 -5.93
C VAL A 172 22.07 -0.17 -6.42
N GLN A 173 21.45 0.67 -7.26
CA GLN A 173 22.11 1.80 -7.94
C GLN A 173 21.91 3.14 -7.22
N SER A 174 21.17 3.14 -6.12
CA SER A 174 20.75 4.32 -5.35
C SER A 174 20.67 3.99 -3.86
N GLU A 175 20.36 4.99 -3.04
CA GLU A 175 20.13 4.77 -1.62
C GLU A 175 18.83 3.97 -1.40
N ARG A 176 18.92 2.96 -0.53
CA ARG A 176 17.75 2.18 -0.11
C ARG A 176 16.84 3.02 0.77
N LYS A 177 15.54 2.92 0.53
CA LYS A 177 14.46 3.53 1.31
C LYS A 177 13.76 2.48 2.15
N SER A 178 13.20 2.94 3.26
CA SER A 178 12.60 2.06 4.25
C SER A 178 11.48 2.71 5.02
N ALA A 179 10.57 1.89 5.53
CA ALA A 179 9.55 2.30 6.48
C ALA A 179 9.53 1.36 7.69
N ASP A 180 9.14 1.92 8.84
CA ASP A 180 8.97 1.18 10.08
C ASP A 180 7.48 1.10 10.44
N ALA A 181 7.05 -0.04 11.00
CA ALA A 181 5.70 -0.24 11.52
C ALA A 181 5.73 -0.99 12.85
N TYR A 182 4.75 -0.69 13.70
CA TYR A 182 4.49 -1.45 14.92
C TYR A 182 3.32 -2.39 14.70
N ILE A 183 3.54 -3.68 14.93
CA ILE A 183 2.50 -4.70 14.88
C ILE A 183 2.18 -5.19 16.29
N THR A 184 0.90 -5.14 16.66
CA THR A 184 0.41 -5.65 17.94
C THR A 184 -0.15 -7.06 17.79
N ILE A 185 0.48 -8.02 18.46
CA ILE A 185 0.03 -9.40 18.50
C ILE A 185 -0.75 -9.64 19.77
N ILE A 186 -2.02 -10.01 19.64
CA ILE A 186 -2.98 -10.14 20.74
C ILE A 186 -3.10 -11.62 21.11
N ALA A 187 -2.87 -11.93 22.38
CA ALA A 187 -3.24 -13.23 22.93
C ALA A 187 -4.72 -13.22 23.32
N THR A 188 -5.45 -14.27 23.02
CA THR A 188 -6.88 -14.41 23.41
C THR A 188 -7.05 -15.46 24.49
N SER A 189 -8.24 -15.54 25.10
CA SER A 189 -8.56 -16.65 26.02
C SER A 189 -10.01 -17.05 25.84
N GLU A 190 -10.24 -18.34 25.62
CA GLU A 190 -11.60 -18.90 25.57
C GLU A 190 -12.15 -19.20 26.97
N PHE A 191 -11.30 -19.21 27.99
CA PHE A 191 -11.66 -19.59 29.37
C PHE A 191 -11.95 -18.37 30.26
N LEU A 192 -11.42 -17.21 29.90
CA LEU A 192 -11.61 -15.97 30.66
C LEU A 192 -12.56 -15.03 29.92
N LYS A 193 -13.54 -14.50 30.66
CA LYS A 193 -14.44 -13.48 30.11
C LYS A 193 -13.66 -12.18 29.87
N GLY A 194 -13.77 -11.65 28.65
CA GLY A 194 -13.23 -10.34 28.26
C GLY A 194 -14.19 -9.17 28.53
N PRO A 195 -13.85 -7.96 28.04
CA PRO A 195 -14.72 -6.78 28.06
C PRO A 195 -16.08 -7.03 27.41
N ASN A 196 -17.14 -6.41 27.92
CA ASN A 196 -18.45 -6.47 27.28
C ASN A 196 -18.64 -5.22 26.42
N PHE A 197 -18.82 -5.41 25.12
CA PHE A 197 -19.21 -4.32 24.22
C PHE A 197 -20.61 -3.82 24.55
N ASP A 198 -20.83 -2.51 24.35
CA ASP A 198 -22.14 -1.88 24.58
C ASP A 198 -23.21 -2.40 23.58
N SER A 199 -22.78 -2.93 22.43
CA SER A 199 -23.62 -3.52 21.38
C SER A 199 -23.01 -4.81 20.82
N ALA A 200 -23.86 -5.72 20.33
CA ALA A 200 -23.41 -6.98 19.72
C ALA A 200 -22.76 -6.78 18.34
N SER A 201 -23.21 -5.77 17.59
CA SER A 201 -22.65 -5.34 16.31
C SER A 201 -22.80 -3.83 16.16
N PHE A 202 -21.93 -3.23 15.35
CA PHE A 202 -21.95 -1.79 15.06
C PHE A 202 -22.10 -1.58 13.56
N SER A 203 -22.72 -0.48 13.16
CA SER A 203 -22.86 -0.09 11.76
C SER A 203 -22.63 1.40 11.60
N GLY A 204 -21.91 1.79 10.56
CA GLY A 204 -21.68 3.18 10.20
C GLY A 204 -21.54 3.35 8.70
N SER A 205 -21.33 4.59 8.28
CA SER A 205 -21.14 4.94 6.87
C SER A 205 -20.16 6.08 6.74
N VAL A 206 -19.45 6.10 5.62
CA VAL A 206 -18.50 7.17 5.27
C VAL A 206 -18.64 7.46 3.78
N TYR A 207 -18.47 8.72 3.38
CA TYR A 207 -18.42 9.06 1.96
C TYR A 207 -17.09 8.59 1.36
N GLU A 208 -17.10 8.19 0.10
CA GLU A 208 -15.87 7.98 -0.65
C GLU A 208 -15.05 9.26 -0.79
N ASN A 209 -13.76 9.10 -1.10
CA ASN A 209 -12.79 10.20 -1.25
C ASN A 209 -12.65 11.09 -0.01
N GLU A 210 -13.16 10.67 1.15
CA GLU A 210 -12.85 11.31 2.42
C GLU A 210 -11.41 11.00 2.82
N PRO A 211 -10.67 11.99 3.34
CA PRO A 211 -9.25 11.82 3.61
C PRO A 211 -9.00 10.76 4.70
N PRO A 212 -7.79 10.15 4.75
CA PRO A 212 -7.38 9.30 5.85
C PRO A 212 -7.50 10.04 7.20
N GLY A 213 -7.96 9.33 8.23
CA GLY A 213 -8.26 9.87 9.56
C GLY A 213 -9.71 10.35 9.73
N THR A 214 -10.59 10.13 8.74
CA THR A 214 -12.01 10.51 8.85
C THR A 214 -12.71 9.62 9.87
N SER A 215 -13.18 10.19 10.97
CA SER A 215 -13.91 9.50 12.04
C SER A 215 -15.28 9.02 11.57
N ILE A 216 -15.61 7.76 11.84
CA ILE A 216 -16.87 7.12 11.39
C ILE A 216 -17.81 6.88 12.58
N LEU A 217 -17.34 6.14 13.57
CA LEU A 217 -18.11 5.80 14.77
C LEU A 217 -17.19 5.49 15.95
N THR A 218 -17.76 5.30 17.13
CA THR A 218 -17.04 4.89 18.33
C THR A 218 -17.57 3.54 18.81
N VAL A 219 -16.68 2.58 18.98
CA VAL A 219 -16.98 1.33 19.69
C VAL A 219 -16.56 1.48 21.15
N SER A 220 -17.33 0.87 22.06
CA SER A 220 -17.06 0.94 23.49
C SER A 220 -17.34 -0.40 24.13
N ALA A 221 -16.43 -0.82 25.01
CA ALA A 221 -16.55 -1.99 25.84
C ALA A 221 -16.10 -1.69 27.27
N LYS A 222 -16.69 -2.40 28.24
CA LYS A 222 -16.42 -2.21 29.67
C LYS A 222 -15.99 -3.51 30.33
N TYR A 223 -15.03 -3.40 31.25
CA TYR A 223 -14.60 -4.50 32.10
C TYR A 223 -14.35 -4.00 33.53
N GLY A 224 -15.40 -3.97 34.34
CA GLY A 224 -15.29 -3.42 35.70
C GLY A 224 -14.81 -1.97 35.68
N SER A 225 -13.68 -1.71 36.35
CA SER A 225 -12.99 -0.42 36.36
C SER A 225 -11.65 -0.45 35.59
N ASP A 226 -11.35 -1.56 34.90
CA ASP A 226 -10.08 -1.71 34.18
C ASP A 226 -10.13 -0.99 32.83
N ASP A 227 -8.97 -0.49 32.39
CA ASP A 227 -8.81 0.11 31.06
C ASP A 227 -8.91 -0.95 29.96
N VAL A 228 -9.64 -0.59 28.89
CA VAL A 228 -9.83 -1.44 27.71
C VAL A 228 -9.08 -0.82 26.52
N GLU A 229 -8.35 -1.65 25.79
CA GLU A 229 -7.72 -1.27 24.52
C GLU A 229 -8.43 -1.91 23.32
N TYR A 230 -8.48 -1.20 22.19
CA TYR A 230 -9.15 -1.64 20.97
C TYR A 230 -8.18 -1.81 19.79
N TYR A 231 -8.40 -2.83 18.98
CA TYR A 231 -7.54 -3.18 17.85
C TYR A 231 -8.36 -3.71 16.67
N VAL A 232 -8.06 -3.22 15.45
CA VAL A 232 -8.58 -3.78 14.20
C VAL A 232 -7.69 -4.95 13.78
N THR A 233 -8.25 -6.17 13.81
CA THR A 233 -7.49 -7.40 13.50
C THR A 233 -7.79 -7.95 12.11
N ASN A 234 -8.91 -7.52 11.50
CA ASN A 234 -9.26 -7.92 10.15
C ASN A 234 -10.20 -6.89 9.51
N VAL A 235 -10.07 -6.69 8.21
CA VAL A 235 -11.01 -5.94 7.37
C VAL A 235 -11.31 -6.82 6.16
N THR A 236 -12.60 -7.03 5.88
CA THR A 236 -13.04 -7.77 4.70
C THR A 236 -13.96 -6.92 3.83
N GLY A 237 -13.78 -7.01 2.52
CA GLY A 237 -14.64 -6.42 1.50
C GLY A 237 -15.08 -7.54 0.55
N ALA A 238 -16.38 -7.60 0.23
CA ALA A 238 -16.95 -8.69 -0.57
C ALA A 238 -16.59 -10.12 -0.08
N GLY A 239 -16.37 -10.29 1.24
CA GLY A 239 -16.03 -11.57 1.86
C GLY A 239 -14.55 -11.97 1.80
N VAL A 240 -13.67 -11.12 1.24
CA VAL A 240 -12.22 -11.36 1.16
C VAL A 240 -11.49 -10.35 2.02
N GLN A 241 -10.38 -10.76 2.65
CA GLN A 241 -9.51 -9.83 3.38
C GLN A 241 -8.94 -8.79 2.41
N VAL A 242 -9.05 -7.52 2.79
CA VAL A 242 -8.49 -6.38 2.06
C VAL A 242 -7.36 -5.75 2.86
N ASP A 243 -6.74 -4.72 2.29
CA ASP A 243 -5.71 -3.93 2.96
C ASP A 243 -6.26 -3.23 4.22
N ARG A 244 -5.36 -2.67 5.02
CA ARG A 244 -5.69 -1.84 6.18
C ARG A 244 -6.31 -0.51 5.71
N LEU A 245 -7.62 -0.56 5.47
CA LEU A 245 -8.42 0.60 5.06
C LEU A 245 -9.03 1.35 6.26
N PHE A 246 -8.99 0.76 7.46
CA PHE A 246 -9.55 1.34 8.68
C PHE A 246 -8.57 1.22 9.85
N ASP A 247 -8.60 2.22 10.71
CA ASP A 247 -7.87 2.27 11.97
C ASP A 247 -8.81 2.54 13.14
N ILE A 248 -8.36 2.17 14.33
CA ILE A 248 -9.06 2.44 15.58
C ILE A 248 -8.14 3.10 16.59
N ASP A 249 -8.64 4.15 17.25
CA ASP A 249 -7.96 4.70 18.41
C ASP A 249 -7.95 3.65 19.54
N THR A 250 -6.75 3.26 19.94
CA THR A 250 -6.55 2.16 20.89
C THR A 250 -7.17 2.40 22.26
N LYS A 251 -7.46 3.65 22.65
CA LYS A 251 -8.00 4.00 23.97
C LYS A 251 -9.43 4.48 23.91
N LEU A 252 -9.76 5.26 22.88
CA LEU A 252 -11.06 5.90 22.73
C LEU A 252 -12.04 5.04 21.92
N GLY A 253 -11.57 4.03 21.19
CA GLY A 253 -12.41 3.18 20.34
C GLY A 253 -13.00 3.91 19.13
N VAL A 254 -12.42 5.06 18.74
CA VAL A 254 -12.84 5.82 17.57
C VAL A 254 -12.32 5.12 16.32
N LEU A 255 -13.25 4.60 15.51
CA LEU A 255 -12.94 3.98 14.22
C LEU A 255 -12.88 5.06 13.13
N SER A 256 -11.84 5.02 12.30
CA SER A 256 -11.58 6.00 11.24
C SER A 256 -11.02 5.34 9.98
N THR A 257 -11.04 6.06 8.86
CA THR A 257 -10.37 5.62 7.62
C THR A 257 -8.85 5.65 7.78
N ALA A 258 -8.14 4.63 7.28
CA ALA A 258 -6.67 4.60 7.22
C ALA A 258 -6.15 4.92 5.81
N ALA A 259 -7.02 4.82 4.81
CA ALA A 259 -6.78 5.17 3.41
C ALA A 259 -8.06 5.78 2.82
N GLU A 260 -7.94 6.46 1.69
CA GLU A 260 -9.11 6.88 0.91
C GLU A 260 -9.86 5.64 0.40
N LEU A 261 -11.18 5.69 0.47
CA LEU A 261 -12.06 4.64 -0.02
C LEU A 261 -12.62 5.08 -1.37
N ASP A 262 -12.57 4.17 -2.33
CA ASP A 262 -13.09 4.35 -3.69
C ASP A 262 -14.20 3.31 -3.92
N ARG A 263 -15.43 3.79 -4.16
CA ARG A 263 -16.59 2.91 -4.38
C ARG A 263 -16.59 2.32 -5.78
N GLU A 264 -15.94 2.94 -6.75
CA GLU A 264 -15.85 2.46 -8.15
C GLU A 264 -15.06 1.15 -8.27
N VAL A 265 -14.28 0.79 -7.25
CA VAL A 265 -13.62 -0.52 -7.13
C VAL A 265 -14.63 -1.67 -6.91
N GLY A 266 -15.91 -1.36 -6.68
CA GLY A 266 -16.99 -2.34 -6.61
C GLY A 266 -17.22 -2.94 -5.21
N ILE A 267 -16.69 -2.30 -4.17
CA ILE A 267 -16.91 -2.66 -2.77
C ILE A 267 -17.60 -1.49 -2.07
N ASP A 268 -18.89 -1.64 -1.80
CA ASP A 268 -19.71 -0.65 -1.10
C ASP A 268 -19.85 -0.93 0.41
N MET A 269 -19.34 -2.08 0.87
CA MET A 269 -19.50 -2.54 2.24
C MET A 269 -18.28 -3.29 2.73
N TYR A 270 -17.80 -2.87 3.90
CA TYR A 270 -16.71 -3.51 4.63
C TYR A 270 -17.19 -4.07 5.97
N GLU A 271 -16.66 -5.23 6.34
CA GLU A 271 -16.81 -5.80 7.68
C GLU A 271 -15.45 -5.75 8.40
N ILE A 272 -15.43 -5.15 9.58
CA ILE A 272 -14.23 -4.91 10.36
C ILE A 272 -14.35 -5.73 11.65
N GLU A 273 -13.36 -6.59 11.92
CA GLU A 273 -13.25 -7.31 13.19
C GLU A 273 -12.44 -6.48 14.18
N VAL A 274 -13.09 -6.10 15.29
CA VAL A 274 -12.47 -5.32 16.36
C VAL A 274 -12.34 -6.18 17.61
N HIS A 275 -11.12 -6.25 18.14
CA HIS A 275 -10.83 -6.87 19.43
C HIS A 275 -10.71 -5.82 20.52
N ALA A 276 -11.34 -6.09 21.67
CA ALA A 276 -11.17 -5.34 22.90
C ALA A 276 -10.41 -6.21 23.92
N ILE A 277 -9.37 -5.65 24.54
CA ILE A 277 -8.51 -6.35 25.50
C ILE A 277 -8.36 -5.57 26.79
N VAL A 278 -8.16 -6.28 27.90
CA VAL A 278 -7.75 -5.68 29.18
C VAL A 278 -6.27 -5.94 29.39
N LEU A 279 -5.54 -4.92 29.81
CA LEU A 279 -4.12 -5.05 30.16
C LEU A 279 -3.95 -5.68 31.55
N GLY A 280 -2.83 -6.39 31.72
CA GLY A 280 -2.44 -6.98 32.99
C GLY A 280 -3.01 -8.37 33.25
N GLY A 281 -2.13 -9.25 33.75
CA GLY A 281 -2.48 -10.65 34.03
C GLY A 281 -2.72 -11.47 32.77
N HIS A 282 -3.57 -12.49 32.89
CA HIS A 282 -3.91 -13.37 31.78
C HIS A 282 -4.76 -12.66 30.72
N PRO A 283 -4.66 -13.07 29.44
CA PRO A 283 -5.44 -12.46 28.37
C PRO A 283 -6.94 -12.52 28.63
N LYS A 284 -7.59 -11.36 28.59
CA LYS A 284 -9.04 -11.19 28.69
C LYS A 284 -9.46 -10.39 27.47
N THR A 285 -10.12 -11.08 26.54
CA THR A 285 -10.38 -10.53 25.21
C THR A 285 -11.83 -10.76 24.82
N SER A 286 -12.41 -9.80 24.11
CA SER A 286 -13.68 -9.95 23.42
C SER A 286 -13.54 -9.40 22.00
N LYS A 287 -14.47 -9.78 21.13
CA LYS A 287 -14.51 -9.27 19.76
C LYS A 287 -15.91 -8.91 19.32
N THR A 288 -16.00 -7.95 18.41
CA THR A 288 -17.23 -7.55 17.73
C THR A 288 -16.96 -7.31 16.25
N LYS A 289 -18.04 -7.18 15.48
CA LYS A 289 -18.00 -6.83 14.06
C LYS A 289 -18.61 -5.45 13.86
N VAL A 290 -17.93 -4.65 13.04
CA VAL A 290 -18.39 -3.32 12.61
C VAL A 290 -18.61 -3.35 11.10
N GLN A 291 -19.80 -2.96 10.66
CA GLN A 291 -20.15 -2.90 9.25
C GLN A 291 -20.12 -1.45 8.77
N ILE A 292 -19.27 -1.15 7.78
CA ILE A 292 -19.14 0.19 7.22
C ILE A 292 -19.63 0.20 5.78
N THR A 293 -20.58 1.08 5.47
CA THR A 293 -21.06 1.33 4.10
C THR A 293 -20.36 2.54 3.51
N VAL A 294 -19.83 2.40 2.29
CA VAL A 294 -19.27 3.51 1.52
C VAL A 294 -20.39 4.20 0.74
N LEU A 295 -20.55 5.49 0.97
CA LEU A 295 -21.54 6.32 0.31
C LEU A 295 -20.93 7.02 -0.90
N ASP A 296 -21.72 7.08 -1.97
CA ASP A 296 -21.41 7.77 -3.21
C ASP A 296 -21.28 9.28 -3.00
N LYS A 297 -20.33 9.91 -3.68
CA LYS A 297 -20.16 11.37 -3.71
C LYS A 297 -20.23 11.87 -5.15
N ASN A 298 -21.40 12.38 -5.53
CA ASN A 298 -21.67 13.04 -6.82
C ASN A 298 -20.73 14.22 -7.13
#